data_AF-A0A7V6DYF3-F1
#
_entry.id   AF-A0A7V6DYF3-F1
#
_cell.length_a   1.000
_cell.length_b   1.000
_cell.length_c   1.000
_cell.angle_alpha   90.00
_cell.angle_beta   90.00
_cell.angle_gamma   90.00
#
_symmetry.space_group_name_H-M   'P 1'
#
loop_
_entity.id
_entity.type
_entity.pdbx_description
1 polymer ?
#
loop_
_entity_poly.entity_id
_entity_poly.type
_entity_poly.pdbx_seq_one_letter_code
_entity_poly.pdbx_strand_id
1 'polypeptide(L)'
;MSIFISTIRKELNKIAYVAILLVLTGKGSYAANKYIHANVSWNTPNVWYDAPAGGNITTPPTASDDVYTNGYRLTVDGNFSCNNVICSNTAGAITVNSPYTLTIYGTLSCPSGSWGTDLIGGN
;
A
#
# COMPACT_ATOMS: atom_id res chain seq x y z
N MET A 1 2.15 -26.84 -47.86
CA MET A 1 3.17 -26.61 -46.81
C MET A 1 3.29 -25.15 -46.34
N SER A 2 2.67 -24.16 -46.99
CA SER A 2 2.78 -22.73 -46.59
C SER A 2 1.82 -22.31 -45.46
N ILE A 3 0.65 -22.95 -45.35
CA ILE A 3 -0.40 -22.61 -44.36
C ILE A 3 0.03 -22.93 -42.93
N PHE A 4 0.69 -24.08 -42.70
CA PHE A 4 1.19 -24.51 -41.40
C PHE A 4 2.19 -23.53 -40.78
N ILE A 5 3.05 -22.92 -41.60
CA ILE A 5 4.07 -21.97 -41.13
C ILE A 5 3.43 -20.64 -40.70
N SER A 6 2.35 -20.21 -41.35
CA SER A 6 1.67 -18.95 -41.01
C SER A 6 0.89 -19.05 -39.68
N THR A 7 0.31 -20.22 -39.39
CA THR A 7 -0.41 -20.48 -38.13
C THR A 7 0.54 -20.50 -36.94
N ILE A 8 1.70 -21.16 -37.08
CA ILE A 8 2.71 -21.23 -36.01
C ILE A 8 3.26 -19.83 -35.66
N ARG A 9 3.49 -18.96 -36.65
CA ARG A 9 3.97 -17.58 -36.41
C ARG A 9 2.97 -16.72 -35.63
N LYS A 10 1.66 -16.91 -35.84
CA LYS A 10 0.62 -16.16 -35.12
C LYS A 10 0.53 -16.56 -33.66
N GLU A 11 0.66 -17.85 -33.34
CA GLU A 11 0.65 -18.33 -31.96
C GLU A 11 1.92 -17.92 -31.19
N LEU A 12 3.08 -17.93 -31.84
CA LEU A 12 4.32 -17.41 -31.25
C LEU A 12 4.25 -15.91 -30.90
N ASN A 13 3.62 -15.09 -31.76
CA ASN A 13 3.43 -13.68 -31.48
C ASN A 13 2.49 -13.45 -30.29
N LYS A 14 1.39 -14.21 -30.18
CA LYS A 14 0.47 -14.11 -29.03
C LYS A 14 1.17 -14.47 -27.72
N ILE A 15 1.96 -15.54 -27.70
CA ILE A 15 2.74 -15.95 -26.53
C ILE A 15 3.76 -14.88 -26.15
N ALA A 16 4.44 -14.28 -27.13
CA ALA A 16 5.36 -13.16 -26.89
C ALA A 16 4.65 -11.94 -26.29
N TYR A 17 3.46 -11.58 -26.79
CA TYR A 17 2.67 -10.48 -26.21
C TYR A 17 2.24 -10.75 -24.77
N VAL A 18 1.80 -11.97 -24.46
CA VAL A 18 1.41 -12.36 -23.09
C VAL A 18 2.63 -12.36 -22.16
N ALA A 19 3.78 -12.87 -22.61
CA ALA A 19 5.01 -12.86 -21.83
C ALA A 19 5.52 -11.44 -21.56
N ILE A 20 5.46 -10.54 -22.55
CA ILE A 20 5.82 -9.12 -22.39
C ILE A 20 4.85 -8.43 -21.42
N LEU A 21 3.55 -8.73 -21.50
CA LEU A 21 2.56 -8.19 -20.55
C LEU A 21 2.84 -8.65 -19.11
N LEU A 22 3.27 -9.91 -18.95
CA LEU A 22 3.60 -10.50 -17.64
C LEU A 22 4.88 -9.89 -17.03
N VAL A 23 5.85 -9.51 -17.86
CA VAL A 23 7.10 -8.87 -17.42
C VAL A 23 6.88 -7.39 -17.07
N LEU A 24 5.95 -6.71 -17.74
CA LEU A 24 5.62 -5.30 -17.46
C LEU A 24 4.81 -5.11 -16.17
N THR A 25 4.04 -6.12 -15.74
CA THR A 25 3.30 -6.10 -14.46
C THR A 25 4.14 -6.55 -13.27
N GLY A 26 5.28 -7.20 -13.52
CA GLY A 26 6.21 -7.69 -12.50
C GLY A 26 7.20 -6.65 -11.98
N LYS A 27 6.78 -5.40 -11.76
CA LYS A 27 7.62 -4.47 -10.98
C LYS A 27 7.63 -4.97 -9.55
N GLY A 28 8.76 -5.53 -9.12
CA GLY A 28 8.95 -6.00 -7.75
C GLY A 28 8.52 -4.93 -6.76
N SER A 29 7.65 -5.31 -5.83
CA SER A 29 7.25 -4.50 -4.69
C SER A 29 8.47 -4.26 -3.80
N TYR A 30 9.23 -3.21 -4.08
CA TYR A 30 10.06 -2.61 -3.05
C TYR A 30 9.10 -1.95 -2.06
N ALA A 31 9.32 -2.18 -0.77
CA ALA A 31 8.58 -1.47 0.27
C ALA A 31 8.72 0.03 0.03
N ALA A 32 7.62 0.71 -0.28
CA ALA A 32 7.62 2.16 -0.43
C ALA A 32 7.19 2.81 0.88
N ASN A 33 7.82 3.94 1.22
CA ASN A 33 7.38 4.75 2.34
C ASN A 33 6.20 5.61 1.89
N LYS A 34 5.11 5.58 2.68
CA LYS A 34 3.85 6.26 2.39
C LYS A 34 3.50 7.18 3.53
N TYR A 35 3.46 8.48 3.26
CA TYR A 35 3.20 9.51 4.25
C TYR A 35 1.84 10.16 4.00
N ILE A 36 1.07 10.40 5.06
CA ILE A 36 -0.10 11.30 5.00
C ILE A 36 0.28 12.69 5.49
N HIS A 37 -0.25 13.73 4.86
CA HIS A 37 -0.04 15.14 5.30
C HIS A 37 -1.34 15.80 5.80
N ALA A 38 -2.36 15.00 6.09
CA ALA A 38 -3.65 15.44 6.62
C ALA A 38 -4.37 14.28 7.30
N ASN A 39 -5.41 14.58 8.08
CA ASN A 39 -6.30 13.56 8.63
C ASN A 39 -7.15 12.95 7.51
N VAL A 40 -7.02 11.64 7.29
CA VAL A 40 -7.58 10.98 6.10
C VAL A 40 -8.01 9.54 6.39
N SER A 41 -8.85 8.99 5.52
CA SER A 41 -9.09 7.54 5.46
C SER A 41 -8.12 6.86 4.49
N TRP A 42 -7.86 5.56 4.68
CA TRP A 42 -6.84 4.82 3.95
C TRP A 42 -6.97 4.92 2.43
N ASN A 43 -8.19 4.74 1.90
CA ASN A 43 -8.46 4.77 0.47
C ASN A 43 -8.72 6.17 -0.10
N THR A 44 -8.49 7.23 0.68
CA THR A 44 -8.62 8.60 0.17
C THR A 44 -7.61 8.79 -0.98
N PRO A 45 -8.05 9.18 -2.19
CA PRO A 45 -7.12 9.44 -3.28
C PRO A 45 -6.35 10.73 -3.02
N ASN A 46 -5.14 10.83 -3.57
CA ASN A 46 -4.32 12.06 -3.58
C ASN A 46 -3.87 12.60 -2.22
N VAL A 47 -3.77 11.74 -1.20
CA VAL A 47 -3.32 12.14 0.16
C VAL A 47 -2.05 11.44 0.62
N TRP A 48 -1.55 10.50 -0.19
CA TRP A 48 -0.37 9.71 0.10
C TRP A 48 0.84 10.28 -0.63
N TYR A 49 1.94 10.44 0.07
CA TYR A 49 3.18 11.03 -0.45
C TYR A 49 4.34 10.07 -0.29
N ASP A 50 5.37 10.23 -1.12
CA ASP A 50 6.63 9.48 -1.06
C ASP A 50 7.65 10.07 -0.07
N ALA A 51 7.32 11.19 0.59
CA ALA A 51 8.21 11.87 1.55
C ALA A 51 7.46 12.46 2.78
N PRO A 52 8.14 12.62 3.93
CA PRO A 52 7.54 13.20 5.14
C PRO A 52 7.11 14.67 4.99
N ALA A 53 7.73 15.42 4.09
CA ALA A 53 7.37 16.79 3.78
C ALA A 53 7.67 17.06 2.30
N GLY A 54 6.71 17.66 1.58
CA GLY A 54 6.77 17.72 0.12
C GLY A 54 6.69 16.32 -0.51
N GLY A 55 7.26 16.17 -1.70
CA GLY A 55 7.23 14.90 -2.44
C GLY A 55 6.07 14.81 -3.44
N ASN A 56 6.00 13.67 -4.12
CA ASN A 56 4.98 13.42 -5.13
C ASN A 56 3.79 12.70 -4.51
N ILE A 57 2.60 13.02 -5.00
CA ILE A 57 1.40 12.24 -4.71
C ILE A 57 1.60 10.82 -5.26
N THR A 58 1.26 9.84 -4.45
CA THR A 58 1.32 8.42 -4.78
C THR A 58 -0.01 7.73 -4.51
N THR A 59 -0.07 6.44 -4.85
CA THR A 59 -1.22 5.59 -4.54
C THR A 59 -1.31 5.26 -3.05
N PRO A 60 -2.48 4.83 -2.56
CA PRO A 60 -2.62 4.23 -1.23
C PRO A 60 -1.63 3.08 -0.98
N PRO A 61 -1.24 2.85 0.29
CA PRO A 61 -0.33 1.79 0.67
C PRO A 61 -0.89 0.40 0.38
N THR A 62 0.01 -0.49 0.04
CA THR A 62 -0.21 -1.92 -0.15
C THR A 62 0.47 -2.73 0.96
N ALA A 63 0.28 -4.05 0.95
CA ALA A 63 0.83 -4.99 1.93
C ALA A 63 2.34 -4.86 2.18
N SER A 64 3.12 -4.44 1.16
CA SER A 64 4.57 -4.29 1.25
C SER A 64 5.03 -2.93 1.74
N ASP A 65 4.14 -1.94 1.81
CA ASP A 65 4.53 -0.54 2.03
C ASP A 65 4.63 -0.20 3.52
N ASP A 66 5.49 0.77 3.83
CA ASP A 66 5.64 1.32 5.17
C ASP A 66 4.80 2.59 5.30
N VAL A 67 3.92 2.61 6.30
CA VAL A 67 2.95 3.69 6.50
C VAL A 67 3.43 4.64 7.60
N TYR A 68 3.44 5.93 7.29
CA TYR A 68 3.85 6.98 8.20
C TYR A 68 2.70 7.96 8.40
N THR A 69 2.23 8.12 9.63
CA THR A 69 1.11 9.03 9.91
C THR A 69 1.52 10.49 9.96
N ASN A 70 2.82 10.78 10.15
CA ASN A 70 3.40 12.12 10.12
C ASN A 70 2.68 13.15 11.02
N GLY A 71 2.14 12.70 12.16
CA GLY A 71 1.41 13.55 13.11
C GLY A 71 -0.08 13.74 12.78
N TYR A 72 -0.58 13.09 11.74
CA TYR A 72 -2.00 13.09 11.37
C TYR A 72 -2.70 11.80 11.79
N ARG A 73 -4.03 11.80 11.73
CA ARG A 73 -4.87 10.64 11.97
C ARG A 73 -5.21 9.92 10.67
N LEU A 74 -4.89 8.63 10.64
CA LEU A 74 -5.28 7.68 9.62
C LEU A 74 -6.50 6.89 10.09
N THR A 75 -7.58 6.91 9.32
CA THR A 75 -8.76 6.07 9.55
C THR A 75 -8.73 4.87 8.60
N VAL A 76 -8.83 3.66 9.15
CA VAL A 76 -8.95 2.41 8.41
C VAL A 76 -10.43 2.11 8.24
N ASP A 77 -10.92 2.28 7.01
CA ASP A 77 -12.31 2.14 6.59
C ASP A 77 -12.54 0.95 5.66
N GLY A 78 -11.63 -0.02 5.69
CA GLY A 78 -11.62 -1.22 4.88
C GLY A 78 -10.59 -2.22 5.41
N ASN A 79 -10.60 -3.45 4.87
CA ASN A 79 -9.58 -4.44 5.23
C ASN A 79 -8.28 -4.11 4.49
N PHE A 80 -7.26 -3.70 5.23
CA PHE A 80 -5.97 -3.30 4.65
C PHE A 80 -4.81 -4.03 5.31
N SER A 81 -3.69 -4.01 4.60
CA SER A 81 -2.43 -4.53 5.10
C SER A 81 -1.28 -3.63 4.68
N CYS A 82 -0.23 -3.63 5.49
CA CYS A 82 1.01 -2.90 5.27
C CYS A 82 2.16 -3.63 5.96
N ASN A 83 3.38 -3.26 5.59
CA ASN A 83 4.57 -3.85 6.17
C ASN A 83 4.81 -3.26 7.56
N ASN A 84 5.14 -1.97 7.65
CA ASN A 84 5.30 -1.27 8.92
C ASN A 84 4.29 -0.13 9.08
N VAL A 85 4.02 0.26 10.33
CA VAL A 85 3.34 1.53 10.62
C VAL A 85 4.12 2.32 11.65
N ILE A 86 4.37 3.60 11.35
CA ILE A 86 5.12 4.53 12.16
C ILE A 86 4.26 5.79 12.41
N CYS A 87 4.07 6.17 13.66
CA CYS A 87 3.35 7.39 14.04
C CYS A 87 4.23 8.32 14.88
N SER A 88 3.99 9.62 14.78
CA SER A 88 4.79 10.66 15.40
C SER A 88 4.00 11.57 16.35
N ASN A 89 3.34 11.00 17.37
CA ASN A 89 2.81 11.69 18.57
C ASN A 89 1.35 12.19 18.59
N THR A 90 0.48 11.74 17.67
CA THR A 90 -0.96 12.06 17.77
C THR A 90 -1.71 10.94 18.48
N ALA A 91 -2.35 11.24 19.61
CA ALA A 91 -3.27 10.31 20.25
C ALA A 91 -4.35 9.90 19.23
N GLY A 92 -4.57 8.60 19.03
CA GLY A 92 -5.46 8.11 17.99
C GLY A 92 -4.99 8.38 16.54
N ALA A 93 -3.67 8.45 16.31
CA ALA A 93 -3.06 8.54 14.97
C ALA A 93 -3.54 7.42 14.03
N ILE A 94 -3.98 6.29 14.56
CA ILE A 94 -4.67 5.25 13.78
C ILE A 94 -6.00 4.94 14.43
N THR A 95 -7.08 5.02 13.66
CA THR A 95 -8.41 4.56 14.07
C THR A 95 -8.81 3.45 13.12
N VAL A 96 -9.14 2.27 13.62
CA VAL A 96 -9.75 1.21 12.82
C VAL A 96 -11.27 1.29 13.03
N ASN A 97 -12.03 1.32 11.94
CA ASN A 97 -13.48 1.30 12.01
C ASN A 97 -13.96 -0.14 12.01
N SER A 98 -14.81 -0.51 12.96
CA SER A 98 -15.53 -1.78 12.90
C SER A 98 -16.38 -1.84 11.61
N PRO A 99 -16.41 -2.99 10.88
CA PRO A 99 -15.86 -4.30 11.23
C PRO A 99 -14.48 -4.60 10.61
N TYR A 100 -13.75 -3.57 10.20
CA TYR A 100 -12.56 -3.75 9.37
C TYR A 100 -11.32 -4.12 10.17
N THR A 101 -10.31 -4.61 9.45
CA THR A 101 -9.04 -5.03 10.04
C THR A 101 -7.86 -4.36 9.34
N LEU A 102 -6.90 -3.88 10.13
CA LEU A 102 -5.58 -3.49 9.65
C LEU A 102 -4.58 -4.58 10.04
N THR A 103 -3.97 -5.23 9.05
CA THR A 103 -2.89 -6.20 9.26
C THR A 103 -1.53 -5.54 9.08
N ILE A 104 -0.64 -5.70 10.05
CA ILE A 104 0.73 -5.16 10.00
C ILE A 104 1.67 -6.35 10.09
N TYR A 105 2.49 -6.55 9.05
CA TYR A 105 3.38 -7.72 8.97
C TYR A 105 4.67 -7.53 9.75
N GLY A 106 5.14 -6.30 9.84
CA GLY A 106 6.37 -5.90 10.49
C GLY A 106 6.09 -5.16 11.79
N THR A 107 6.68 -3.99 11.90
CA THR A 107 6.73 -3.22 13.14
C THR A 107 5.61 -2.22 13.23
N LEU A 108 5.04 -2.14 14.42
CA LEU A 108 4.05 -1.18 14.81
C LEU A 108 4.68 -0.19 15.80
N SER A 109 5.19 0.95 15.30
CA SER A 109 5.99 1.92 16.06
C SER A 109 5.25 3.25 16.25
N CYS A 110 4.49 3.37 17.33
CA CYS A 110 3.87 4.64 17.71
C CYS A 110 4.01 4.87 19.21
N PRO A 111 4.15 6.15 19.64
CA PRO A 111 4.21 6.51 21.05
C PRO A 111 3.00 5.98 21.82
N SER A 112 3.17 5.66 23.10
CA SER A 112 2.10 5.18 23.98
C SER A 112 0.85 6.07 23.88
N GLY A 113 -0.31 5.47 23.58
CA GLY A 113 -1.58 6.18 23.40
C GLY A 113 -1.82 6.77 22.00
N SER A 114 -0.90 6.59 21.05
CA SER A 114 -1.07 7.04 19.66
C SER A 114 -1.97 6.11 18.82
N TRP A 115 -2.31 4.94 19.35
CA TRP A 115 -3.29 4.06 18.76
C TRP A 115 -4.69 4.47 19.20
N GLY A 116 -5.68 4.37 18.31
CA GLY A 116 -7.08 4.48 18.69
C GLY A 116 -7.41 3.40 19.72
N THR A 117 -8.47 3.61 20.49
CA THR A 117 -8.93 2.65 21.52
C THR A 117 -9.28 1.27 20.96
N ASP A 118 -9.42 1.17 19.63
CA ASP A 118 -9.70 -0.08 18.90
C ASP A 118 -8.44 -0.93 18.62
N LEU A 119 -7.25 -0.34 18.73
CA LEU A 119 -5.98 -1.04 18.57
C LEU A 119 -5.41 -1.31 19.96
N ILE A 120 -5.90 -2.36 20.62
CA ILE A 120 -5.26 -2.87 21.82
C ILE A 120 -3.86 -3.34 21.40
N GLY A 121 -2.83 -2.65 21.92
CA GLY A 121 -1.45 -2.77 21.48
C GLY A 121 -1.04 -4.20 21.16
N GLY A 122 -0.53 -4.40 19.93
CA GLY A 122 0.11 -5.65 19.56
C GLY A 122 1.14 -6.03 20.61
N ASN A 123 1.08 -7.31 21.02
CA ASN A 123 1.93 -7.94 22.03
C ASN A 123 3.41 -7.54 21.94
#